data_AF-X0TI51-F1
#
_entry.id   AF-X0TI51-F1
#
_cell.length_a   1.000
_cell.length_b   1.000
_cell.length_c   1.000
_cell.angle_alpha   90.00
_cell.angle_beta   90.00
_cell.angle_gamma   90.00
#
_symmetry.space_group_name_H-M   'P 1'
#
loop_
_entity.id
_entity.type
_entity.pdbx_description
1 polymer ?
#
loop_
_entity_poly.entity_id
_entity_poly.type
_entity_poly.pdbx_seq_one_letter_code
_entity_poly.pdbx_strand_id
1 'polypeptide(L)'
;MARKKKVAMCERCGEREVHHLHHKDRNHKNNKESNKEYLCTLCHGIEHGISPAVSELRFHLVHYERVQQLRIMISNNITAYSRIEMVVPEELQEKQKEFEKLEKAYAKTVVGAVKNGSPHPEIRDWLLSIKGIGELLAAKLLAVIDPEKMPMVASLWHFAGYAPEDVKRKGKKSAWNQGLKKAIYQIGDSFIKQRTPKYRKVYDVEKARQIEIVTPLHPKGLGIKAHADMRARRKMVKEFMKDLWVEWKEGGGGT
;
A
#
# COMPACT_ATOMS: atom_id res chain seq x y z
N MET A 1 8.25 33.65 -1.47
CA MET A 1 9.52 33.98 -0.78
C MET A 1 10.47 32.81 -0.92
N ALA A 2 11.57 32.97 -1.67
CA ALA A 2 12.58 31.92 -1.82
C ALA A 2 13.29 31.70 -0.47
N ARG A 3 13.26 30.47 0.07
CA ARG A 3 14.06 30.10 1.25
C ARG A 3 15.53 30.30 0.89
N LYS A 4 16.24 31.23 1.56
CA LYS A 4 17.69 31.40 1.42
C LYS A 4 18.36 30.05 1.67
N LYS A 5 18.98 29.47 0.62
CA LYS A 5 19.82 28.27 0.74
C LYS A 5 21.05 28.64 1.58
N LYS A 6 21.13 28.17 2.83
CA LYS A 6 22.37 28.24 3.61
C LYS A 6 23.30 27.16 3.07
N VAL A 7 24.47 27.55 2.57
CA VAL A 7 25.54 26.61 2.19
C VAL A 7 26.11 26.05 3.50
N ALA A 8 25.74 24.82 3.83
CA ALA A 8 26.26 24.08 4.98
C ALA A 8 26.64 22.67 4.50
N MET A 9 27.60 22.02 5.16
CA MET A 9 27.93 20.62 4.90
C MET A 9 26.93 19.70 5.61
N CYS A 10 26.55 18.61 4.96
CA CYS A 10 25.68 17.61 5.53
C CYS A 10 26.42 16.95 6.70
N GLU A 11 25.83 17.01 7.90
CA GLU A 11 26.44 16.45 9.12
C GLU A 11 26.56 14.91 9.08
N ARG A 12 25.91 14.26 8.11
CA ARG A 12 25.91 12.79 7.97
C ARG A 12 26.83 12.26 6.87
N CYS A 13 26.77 12.85 5.67
CA CYS A 13 27.55 12.36 4.52
C CYS A 13 28.64 13.35 4.05
N GLY A 14 28.72 14.54 4.65
CA GLY A 14 29.72 15.56 4.29
C GLY A 14 29.43 16.35 3.00
N GLU A 15 28.30 16.09 2.32
CA GLU A 15 27.92 16.77 1.08
C GLU A 15 27.74 18.29 1.28
N ARG A 16 28.26 19.12 0.38
CA ARG A 16 28.28 20.59 0.56
C ARG A 16 26.94 21.27 0.25
N GLU A 17 26.02 20.57 -0.40
CA GLU A 17 24.69 21.07 -0.73
C GLU A 17 23.64 20.65 0.32
N VAL A 18 23.65 21.33 1.47
CA VAL A 18 22.54 21.21 2.45
C VAL A 18 21.38 22.12 2.08
N HIS A 19 20.16 21.58 2.18
CA HIS A 19 18.92 22.31 1.91
C HIS A 19 17.94 22.33 3.09
N HIS A 20 18.10 21.46 4.09
CA HIS A 20 17.09 21.23 5.11
C HIS A 20 17.67 21.13 6.52
N LEU A 21 17.08 21.90 7.45
CA LEU A 21 17.30 21.79 8.90
C LEU A 21 16.33 20.72 9.43
N HIS A 22 16.86 19.72 10.13
CA HIS A 22 16.09 18.60 10.66
C HIS A 22 16.24 18.53 12.18
N HIS A 23 15.18 18.12 12.88
CA HIS A 23 15.21 17.87 14.32
C HIS A 23 15.68 16.44 14.59
N LYS A 24 16.66 16.27 15.47
CA LYS A 24 17.12 14.94 15.90
C LYS A 24 16.05 14.20 16.72
N ASP A 25 15.16 14.95 17.39
CA ASP A 25 14.03 14.39 18.12
C ASP A 25 12.77 14.23 17.24
N ARG A 26 12.10 13.08 17.37
CA ARG A 26 10.98 12.70 16.50
C ARG A 26 9.69 13.47 16.73
N ASN A 27 9.53 14.08 17.90
CA ASN A 27 8.31 14.82 18.25
C ASN A 27 8.41 16.32 17.92
N HIS A 28 9.56 16.78 17.42
CA HIS A 28 9.87 18.17 17.06
C HIS A 28 9.61 19.15 18.22
N LYS A 29 9.61 18.67 19.47
CA LYS A 29 9.28 19.51 20.64
C LYS A 29 10.53 20.23 21.15
N ASN A 30 11.72 19.73 20.88
CA ASN A 30 12.97 20.32 21.35
C ASN A 30 13.61 21.25 20.30
N ASN A 31 13.40 22.55 20.42
CA ASN A 31 13.95 23.54 19.49
C ASN A 31 15.39 23.99 19.81
N LYS A 32 16.07 23.35 20.76
CA LYS A 32 17.49 23.64 21.07
C LYS A 32 18.36 23.34 19.86
N GLU A 33 19.38 24.16 19.63
CA GLU A 33 20.27 24.00 18.47
C GLU A 33 21.05 22.68 18.48
N SER A 34 21.38 22.17 19.67
CA SER A 34 21.99 20.84 19.85
C SER A 34 21.15 19.68 19.31
N ASN A 35 19.84 19.90 19.17
CA ASN A 35 18.87 18.94 18.69
C ASN A 35 18.50 19.17 17.22
N LYS A 36 19.23 20.05 16.52
CA LYS A 36 19.07 20.21 15.07
C LYS A 36 20.31 19.70 14.36
N GLU A 37 20.12 19.22 13.14
CA GLU A 37 21.19 18.84 12.23
C GLU A 37 20.89 19.35 10.82
N TYR A 38 21.96 19.67 10.10
CA TYR A 38 21.91 20.09 8.71
C TYR A 38 22.09 18.88 7.78
N LEU A 39 21.05 18.55 7.01
CA LEU A 39 21.03 17.38 6.13
C LEU A 39 20.86 17.76 4.66
N CYS A 40 21.60 17.08 3.77
CA CYS A 40 21.34 17.14 2.34
C CYS A 40 19.98 16.49 2.02
N THR A 41 19.44 16.75 0.83
CA THR A 41 18.11 16.25 0.42
C THR A 41 18.01 14.72 0.52
N LEU A 42 19.09 14.00 0.22
CA LEU A 42 19.14 12.54 0.29
C LEU A 42 19.11 12.04 1.74
N CYS A 43 20.00 12.55 2.60
CA CYS A 43 20.05 12.16 4.02
C CYS A 43 18.76 12.53 4.76
N HIS A 44 18.19 13.70 4.47
CA HIS A 44 16.89 14.12 5.02
C HIS A 44 15.75 13.21 4.53
N GLY A 45 15.79 12.79 3.26
CA GLY A 45 14.84 11.82 2.71
C GLY A 45 14.91 10.48 3.46
N ILE A 46 16.13 9.94 3.63
CA ILE A 46 16.38 8.68 4.34
C ILE A 46 15.82 8.73 5.77
N GLU A 47 16.00 9.84 6.50
CA GLU A 47 15.44 10.02 7.85
C GLU A 47 13.91 9.94 7.93
N HIS A 48 13.25 10.21 6.82
CA HIS A 48 11.80 10.11 6.72
C HIS A 48 11.33 8.83 6.03
N GLY A 49 12.23 7.85 5.85
CA GLY A 49 11.97 6.59 5.14
C GLY A 49 11.85 6.75 3.62
N ILE A 50 12.33 7.86 3.06
CA ILE A 50 12.28 8.21 1.64
C ILE A 50 13.69 8.06 1.06
N SER A 51 14.12 6.82 0.87
CA SER A 51 15.31 6.55 0.06
C SER A 51 15.00 6.77 -1.43
N PRO A 52 16.00 7.05 -2.28
CA PRO A 52 15.81 7.09 -3.73
C PRO A 52 15.11 5.84 -4.26
N ALA A 53 15.49 4.65 -3.78
CA ALA A 53 14.87 3.39 -4.16
C ALA A 53 13.36 3.31 -3.79
N VAL A 54 12.97 3.75 -2.58
CA VAL A 54 11.55 3.84 -2.18
C VAL A 54 10.80 4.84 -3.06
N SER A 55 11.41 6.00 -3.31
CA SER A 55 10.82 7.06 -4.11
C SER A 55 10.60 6.64 -5.57
N GLU A 56 11.60 6.01 -6.18
CA GLU A 56 11.54 5.45 -7.54
C GLU A 56 10.51 4.33 -7.64
N LEU A 57 10.50 3.38 -6.69
CA LEU A 57 9.51 2.32 -6.64
C LEU A 57 8.09 2.90 -6.56
N ARG A 58 7.88 3.89 -5.68
CA ARG A 58 6.60 4.58 -5.53
C ARG A 58 6.21 5.34 -6.80
N PHE A 59 7.17 5.99 -7.47
CA PHE A 59 6.94 6.68 -8.74
C PHE A 59 6.41 5.68 -9.78
N HIS A 60 7.12 4.58 -10.02
CA HIS A 60 6.72 3.59 -11.02
C HIS A 60 5.37 2.94 -10.67
N LEU A 61 5.13 2.68 -9.38
CA LEU A 61 3.87 2.09 -8.92
C LEU A 61 2.67 3.03 -9.14
N VAL A 62 2.82 4.34 -8.85
CA VAL A 62 1.76 5.32 -9.11
C VAL A 62 1.44 5.41 -10.59
N HIS A 63 2.44 5.38 -11.46
CA HIS A 63 2.24 5.40 -12.91
C HIS A 63 1.59 4.12 -13.41
N TYR A 64 2.04 2.96 -12.91
CA TYR A 64 1.38 1.67 -13.16
C TYR A 64 -0.12 1.73 -12.82
N GLU A 65 -0.49 2.22 -11.63
CA GLU A 65 -1.90 2.29 -11.21
C GLU A 65 -2.73 3.27 -12.05
N ARG A 66 -2.15 4.41 -12.46
CA ARG A 66 -2.82 5.38 -13.35
C ARG A 66 -3.07 4.80 -14.74
N VAL A 67 -2.07 4.15 -15.33
CA VAL A 67 -2.21 3.51 -16.64
C VAL A 67 -3.22 2.36 -16.57
N GLN A 68 -3.21 1.57 -15.50
CA GLN A 68 -4.22 0.54 -15.27
C GLN A 68 -5.64 1.13 -15.20
N GLN A 69 -5.83 2.27 -14.53
CA GLN A 69 -7.13 2.96 -14.49
C GLN A 69 -7.58 3.41 -15.88
N LEU A 70 -6.69 4.00 -16.68
CA LEU A 70 -6.98 4.40 -18.06
C LEU A 70 -7.34 3.19 -18.93
N ARG A 71 -6.59 2.09 -18.83
CA ARG A 71 -6.90 0.84 -19.55
C ARG A 71 -8.29 0.31 -19.18
N ILE A 72 -8.62 0.25 -17.89
CA ILE A 72 -9.94 -0.21 -17.42
C ILE A 72 -11.05 0.70 -17.95
N MET A 73 -10.84 2.02 -17.92
CA MET A 73 -11.80 2.99 -18.46
C MET A 73 -12.05 2.75 -19.96
N ILE A 74 -10.99 2.61 -20.77
CA ILE A 74 -11.13 2.32 -22.21
C ILE A 74 -11.83 0.99 -22.45
N SER A 75 -11.47 -0.06 -21.69
CA SER A 75 -12.11 -1.37 -21.80
C SER A 75 -13.62 -1.32 -21.45
N ASN A 76 -13.99 -0.52 -20.46
CA ASN A 76 -15.40 -0.29 -20.12
C ASN A 76 -16.12 0.47 -21.24
N ASN A 77 -15.48 1.46 -21.88
CA ASN A 77 -16.05 2.17 -23.02
C ASN A 77 -16.30 1.21 -24.18
N ILE A 78 -15.31 0.40 -24.56
CA ILE A 78 -15.45 -0.63 -25.61
C ILE A 78 -16.62 -1.56 -25.30
N THR A 79 -16.70 -2.05 -24.06
CA THR A 79 -17.80 -2.90 -23.62
C THR A 79 -19.16 -2.20 -23.72
N ALA A 80 -19.21 -0.89 -23.45
CA ALA A 80 -20.44 -0.11 -23.56
C ALA A 80 -20.92 -0.01 -25.02
N TYR A 81 -20.03 0.23 -25.99
CA TYR A 81 -20.37 0.19 -27.42
C TYR A 81 -20.90 -1.18 -27.84
N SER A 82 -20.21 -2.26 -27.42
CA SER A 82 -20.65 -3.63 -27.75
C SER A 82 -22.02 -3.97 -27.16
N ARG A 83 -22.36 -3.44 -25.97
CA ARG A 83 -23.67 -3.67 -25.32
C ARG A 83 -24.85 -3.00 -26.03
N ILE A 84 -24.60 -1.90 -26.72
CA ILE A 84 -25.60 -1.19 -27.53
C ILE A 84 -25.51 -1.57 -29.01
N GLU A 85 -24.77 -2.64 -29.32
CA GLU A 85 -24.57 -3.18 -30.67
C GLU A 85 -24.02 -2.15 -31.68
N MET A 86 -23.32 -1.14 -31.18
CA MET A 86 -22.65 -0.15 -32.02
C MET A 86 -21.25 -0.60 -32.39
N VAL A 87 -20.81 -0.17 -33.58
CA VAL A 87 -19.42 -0.34 -34.03
C VAL A 87 -18.51 0.35 -33.02
N VAL A 88 -17.54 -0.40 -32.50
CA VAL A 88 -16.51 0.13 -31.60
C VAL A 88 -15.54 0.98 -32.44
N PRO A 89 -15.32 2.26 -32.10
CA PRO A 89 -14.31 3.08 -32.76
C PRO A 89 -12.92 2.44 -32.71
N GLU A 90 -12.24 2.38 -33.85
CA GLU A 90 -10.90 1.78 -33.97
C GLU A 90 -9.89 2.43 -33.02
N GLU A 91 -9.95 3.76 -32.86
CA GLU A 91 -9.10 4.52 -31.93
C GLU A 91 -9.19 3.97 -30.48
N LEU A 92 -10.37 3.55 -30.02
CA LEU A 92 -10.49 2.97 -28.67
C LEU A 92 -9.75 1.64 -28.56
N GLN A 93 -9.79 0.82 -29.61
CA GLN A 93 -9.06 -0.46 -29.64
C GLN A 93 -7.55 -0.24 -29.69
N GLU A 94 -7.09 0.76 -30.46
CA GLU A 94 -5.68 1.16 -30.50
C GLU A 94 -5.20 1.67 -29.14
N LYS A 95 -5.96 2.59 -28.52
CA LYS A 95 -5.64 3.10 -27.18
C LYS A 95 -5.65 2.00 -26.12
N GLN A 96 -6.54 1.02 -26.23
CA GLN A 96 -6.52 -0.14 -25.35
C GLN A 96 -5.17 -0.88 -25.47
N LYS A 97 -4.73 -1.18 -26.69
CA LYS A 97 -3.44 -1.86 -26.94
C LYS A 97 -2.25 -1.03 -26.44
N GLU A 98 -2.27 0.29 -26.64
CA GLU A 98 -1.24 1.20 -26.12
C GLU A 98 -1.15 1.14 -24.59
N PHE A 99 -2.28 1.29 -23.88
CA PHE A 99 -2.29 1.26 -22.43
C PHE A 99 -1.95 -0.13 -21.88
N GLU A 100 -2.32 -1.21 -22.55
CA GLU A 100 -1.89 -2.56 -22.19
C GLU A 100 -0.37 -2.75 -22.28
N LYS A 101 0.25 -2.25 -23.35
CA LYS A 101 1.72 -2.28 -23.49
C LYS A 101 2.40 -1.44 -22.41
N LEU A 102 1.88 -0.24 -22.15
CA LEU A 102 2.43 0.66 -21.15
C LEU A 102 2.26 0.12 -19.72
N GLU A 103 1.10 -0.49 -19.40
CA GLU A 103 0.87 -1.16 -18.11
C GLU A 103 1.89 -2.28 -17.89
N LYS A 104 2.12 -3.12 -18.92
CA LYS A 104 3.12 -4.21 -18.87
C LYS A 104 4.54 -3.68 -18.67
N ALA A 105 4.90 -2.57 -19.33
CA ALA A 105 6.21 -1.95 -19.18
C ALA A 105 6.44 -1.47 -17.73
N TYR A 106 5.49 -0.71 -17.16
CA TYR A 106 5.59 -0.29 -15.76
C TYR A 106 5.57 -1.47 -14.79
N ALA A 107 4.75 -2.49 -15.04
CA ALA A 107 4.72 -3.69 -14.20
C ALA A 107 6.09 -4.37 -14.17
N LYS A 108 6.75 -4.52 -15.33
CA LYS A 108 8.10 -5.09 -15.43
C LYS A 108 9.12 -4.28 -14.63
N THR A 109 9.07 -2.94 -14.71
CA THR A 109 9.95 -2.06 -13.93
C THR A 109 9.72 -2.22 -12.43
N VAL A 110 8.47 -2.23 -11.97
CA VAL A 110 8.13 -2.42 -10.55
C VAL A 110 8.61 -3.79 -10.06
N VAL A 111 8.35 -4.86 -10.82
CA VAL A 111 8.80 -6.22 -10.48
C VAL A 111 10.33 -6.28 -10.41
N GLY A 112 11.04 -5.65 -11.36
CA GLY A 112 12.49 -5.57 -11.36
C GLY A 112 13.05 -4.84 -10.13
N ALA A 113 12.43 -3.71 -9.76
CA ALA A 113 12.82 -2.96 -8.57
C ALA A 113 12.64 -3.77 -7.27
N VAL A 114 11.55 -4.53 -7.15
CA VAL A 114 11.33 -5.44 -6.01
C VAL A 114 12.40 -6.53 -5.97
N LYS A 115 12.74 -7.14 -7.10
CA LYS A 115 13.73 -8.24 -7.15
C LYS A 115 15.16 -7.77 -6.90
N ASN A 116 15.55 -6.62 -7.45
CA ASN A 116 16.95 -6.22 -7.54
C ASN A 116 17.39 -5.17 -6.50
N GLY A 117 16.46 -4.58 -5.75
CA GLY A 117 16.79 -3.47 -4.84
C GLY A 117 15.63 -3.02 -3.94
N SER A 118 14.81 -3.97 -3.46
CA SER A 118 13.67 -3.63 -2.60
C SER A 118 14.12 -2.91 -1.33
N PRO A 119 13.40 -1.85 -0.91
CA PRO A 119 13.50 -1.40 0.47
C PRO A 119 13.05 -2.54 1.40
N HIS A 120 13.85 -2.90 2.39
CA HIS A 120 13.63 -4.03 3.31
C HIS A 120 13.60 -5.43 2.63
N PRO A 121 14.78 -5.96 2.22
CA PRO A 121 14.88 -7.28 1.57
C PRO A 121 14.27 -8.43 2.37
N GLU A 122 14.44 -8.44 3.69
CA GLU A 122 13.90 -9.46 4.58
C GLU A 122 12.37 -9.56 4.51
N ILE A 123 11.71 -8.39 4.45
CA ILE A 123 10.25 -8.29 4.38
C ILE A 123 9.75 -8.62 2.99
N ARG A 124 10.50 -8.22 1.95
CA ARG A 124 10.21 -8.66 0.59
C ARG A 124 10.19 -10.18 0.53
N ASP A 125 11.22 -10.84 1.05
CA ASP A 125 11.36 -12.30 0.95
C ASP A 125 10.25 -13.00 1.72
N TRP A 126 9.93 -12.52 2.92
CA TRP A 126 8.76 -12.96 3.66
C TRP A 126 7.45 -12.79 2.89
N LEU A 127 7.20 -11.60 2.32
CA LEU A 127 5.99 -11.32 1.53
C LEU A 127 5.86 -12.26 0.33
N LEU A 128 6.95 -12.48 -0.41
CA LEU A 128 6.98 -13.33 -1.60
C LEU A 128 6.87 -14.83 -1.25
N SER A 129 7.26 -15.23 -0.04
CA SER A 129 7.04 -16.60 0.45
C SER A 129 5.55 -16.93 0.66
N ILE A 130 4.71 -15.92 0.87
CA ILE A 130 3.28 -16.11 1.12
C ILE A 130 2.54 -16.37 -0.20
N LYS A 131 2.01 -17.59 -0.33
CA LYS A 131 1.14 -17.96 -1.46
C LYS A 131 0.04 -16.91 -1.68
N GLY A 132 -0.01 -16.33 -2.87
CA GLY A 132 -1.01 -15.34 -3.26
C GLY A 132 -0.54 -13.88 -3.16
N ILE A 133 0.65 -13.61 -2.64
CA ILE A 133 1.28 -12.29 -2.74
C ILE A 133 2.33 -12.33 -3.85
N GLY A 134 2.03 -11.65 -4.97
CA GLY A 134 3.00 -11.43 -6.04
C GLY A 134 3.77 -10.12 -5.86
N GLU A 135 4.79 -9.91 -6.70
CA GLU A 135 5.72 -8.79 -6.60
C GLU A 135 5.02 -7.42 -6.69
N LEU A 136 3.95 -7.30 -7.49
CA LEU A 136 3.17 -6.06 -7.57
C LEU A 136 2.40 -5.74 -6.28
N LEU A 137 1.88 -6.76 -5.59
CA LEU A 137 1.21 -6.56 -4.30
C LEU A 137 2.23 -6.25 -3.20
N ALA A 138 3.37 -6.96 -3.21
CA ALA A 138 4.48 -6.68 -2.31
C ALA A 138 5.00 -5.23 -2.49
N ALA A 139 5.20 -4.79 -3.74
CA ALA A 139 5.61 -3.42 -4.06
C ALA A 139 4.68 -2.36 -3.45
N LYS A 140 3.37 -2.59 -3.45
CA LYS A 140 2.39 -1.65 -2.85
C LYS A 140 2.56 -1.50 -1.35
N LEU A 141 3.00 -2.55 -0.66
CA LEU A 141 3.27 -2.50 0.78
C LEU A 141 4.61 -1.82 1.03
N LEU A 142 5.67 -2.29 0.37
CA LEU A 142 7.04 -1.81 0.54
C LEU A 142 7.21 -0.33 0.16
N ALA A 143 6.46 0.17 -0.82
CA ALA A 143 6.56 1.57 -1.26
C ALA A 143 5.78 2.56 -0.38
N VAL A 144 4.86 2.07 0.47
CA VAL A 144 3.87 2.93 1.16
C VAL A 144 3.99 2.85 2.67
N ILE A 145 4.32 1.67 3.21
CA ILE A 145 4.42 1.47 4.65
C ILE A 145 5.85 1.78 5.08
N ASP A 146 5.94 2.72 6.02
CA ASP A 146 7.16 3.05 6.73
C ASP A 146 7.06 2.44 8.14
N PRO A 147 7.83 1.39 8.45
CA PRO A 147 7.79 0.71 9.74
C PRO A 147 8.07 1.63 10.92
N GLU A 148 8.93 2.66 10.75
CA GLU A 148 9.29 3.58 11.83
C GLU A 148 8.12 4.44 12.28
N LYS A 149 7.19 4.73 11.37
CA LYS A 149 5.95 5.45 11.66
C LYS A 149 4.87 4.55 12.27
N MET A 150 5.13 3.25 12.43
CA MET A 150 4.18 2.25 12.91
C MET A 150 4.66 1.61 14.22
N PRO A 151 4.63 2.35 15.35
CA PRO A 151 5.10 1.84 16.64
C PRO A 151 4.28 0.66 17.18
N MET A 152 3.04 0.51 16.72
CA MET A 152 2.13 -0.58 17.10
C MET A 152 1.31 -1.04 15.89
N VAL A 153 0.86 -2.30 15.91
CA VAL A 153 -0.02 -2.86 14.87
C VAL A 153 -1.30 -2.03 14.67
N ALA A 154 -1.82 -1.41 15.74
CA ALA A 154 -3.00 -0.56 15.66
C ALA A 154 -2.76 0.70 14.81
N SER A 155 -1.53 1.26 14.82
CA SER A 155 -1.15 2.38 13.95
C SER A 155 -1.21 1.97 12.48
N LEU A 156 -0.76 0.76 12.17
CA LEU A 156 -0.83 0.20 10.82
C LEU A 156 -2.29 -0.04 10.40
N TRP A 157 -3.14 -0.55 11.30
CA TRP A 157 -4.57 -0.69 11.05
C TRP A 157 -5.24 0.65 10.75
N HIS A 158 -4.95 1.70 11.52
CA HIS A 158 -5.45 3.05 11.25
C HIS A 158 -4.95 3.60 9.91
N PHE A 159 -3.65 3.46 9.64
CA PHE A 159 -3.05 3.95 8.39
C PHE A 159 -3.65 3.29 7.14
N ALA A 160 -4.00 2.00 7.23
CA ALA A 160 -4.68 1.27 6.16
C ALA A 160 -6.22 1.42 6.18
N GLY A 161 -6.80 2.11 7.17
CA GLY A 161 -8.25 2.34 7.26
C GLY A 161 -9.05 1.13 7.71
N TYR A 162 -8.47 0.28 8.55
CA TYR A 162 -9.05 -0.94 9.11
C TYR A 162 -9.30 -0.85 10.61
N ALA A 163 -9.07 0.29 11.27
CA ALA A 163 -9.45 0.46 12.66
C ALA A 163 -10.98 0.64 12.80
N PRO A 164 -11.57 0.34 13.97
CA PRO A 164 -13.02 0.50 14.21
C PRO A 164 -13.52 1.93 13.96
N GLU A 165 -12.70 2.93 14.32
CA GLU A 165 -13.03 4.35 14.24
C GLU A 165 -13.04 4.91 12.80
N ASP A 166 -12.45 4.17 11.84
CA ASP A 166 -12.17 4.65 10.48
C ASP A 166 -13.43 4.63 9.59
N VAL A 167 -14.29 5.63 9.78
CA VAL A 167 -15.53 5.79 9.01
C VAL A 167 -15.37 6.88 7.95
N LYS A 168 -15.75 6.57 6.70
CA LYS A 168 -15.76 7.55 5.61
C LYS A 168 -16.93 8.49 5.81
N ARG A 169 -16.66 9.78 6.03
CA ARG A 169 -17.69 10.82 6.17
C ARG A 169 -17.86 11.56 4.85
N LYS A 170 -19.11 11.78 4.42
CA LYS A 170 -19.42 12.49 3.17
C LYS A 170 -18.77 13.89 3.19
N GLY A 171 -18.12 14.27 2.10
CA GLY A 171 -17.46 15.57 1.96
C GLY A 171 -16.12 15.74 2.70
N LYS A 172 -15.67 14.75 3.48
CA LYS A 172 -14.37 14.81 4.18
C LYS A 172 -13.37 13.84 3.56
N LYS A 173 -12.10 14.26 3.50
CA LYS A 173 -10.98 13.37 3.16
C LYS A 173 -10.88 12.27 4.22
N SER A 174 -10.56 11.06 3.80
CA SER A 174 -10.30 9.95 4.73
C SER A 174 -9.02 10.21 5.53
N ALA A 175 -8.99 9.77 6.79
CA ALA A 175 -7.79 9.85 7.63
C ALA A 175 -6.71 8.82 7.25
N TRP A 176 -7.08 7.80 6.46
CA TRP A 176 -6.20 6.70 6.06
C TRP A 176 -5.74 6.80 4.60
N ASN A 177 -4.72 6.00 4.27
CA ASN A 177 -4.22 5.86 2.92
C ASN A 177 -5.15 4.97 2.07
N GLN A 178 -5.82 5.57 1.09
CA GLN A 178 -6.77 4.86 0.22
C GLN A 178 -6.10 3.81 -0.68
N GLY A 179 -4.87 4.08 -1.14
CA GLY A 179 -4.10 3.14 -1.95
C GLY A 179 -3.72 1.89 -1.15
N LEU A 180 -3.25 2.08 0.09
CA LEU A 180 -2.95 0.97 0.99
C LEU A 180 -4.20 0.15 1.33
N LYS A 181 -5.33 0.81 1.63
CA LYS A 181 -6.60 0.11 1.88
C LYS A 181 -7.01 -0.78 0.70
N LYS A 182 -6.85 -0.27 -0.53
CA LYS A 182 -7.09 -1.02 -1.77
C LYS A 182 -6.12 -2.20 -1.90
N ALA A 183 -4.82 -1.99 -1.63
CA ALA A 183 -3.82 -3.05 -1.71
C ALA A 183 -4.11 -4.19 -0.72
N ILE A 184 -4.43 -3.87 0.54
CA ILE A 184 -4.80 -4.85 1.57
C ILE A 184 -6.09 -5.60 1.17
N TYR A 185 -7.06 -4.91 0.58
CA TYR A 185 -8.25 -5.58 0.03
C TYR A 185 -7.91 -6.56 -1.09
N GLN A 186 -7.04 -6.18 -2.03
CA GLN A 186 -6.57 -7.04 -3.12
C GLN A 186 -5.82 -8.28 -2.58
N ILE A 187 -5.00 -8.10 -1.54
CA ILE A 187 -4.32 -9.21 -0.85
C ILE A 187 -5.34 -10.16 -0.22
N GLY A 188 -6.33 -9.63 0.50
CA GLY A 188 -7.40 -10.45 1.08
C GLY A 188 -8.19 -11.23 0.02
N ASP A 189 -8.48 -10.61 -1.11
CA ASP A 189 -9.13 -11.30 -2.23
C ASP A 189 -8.24 -12.40 -2.82
N SER A 190 -6.93 -12.15 -2.94
CA SER A 190 -5.96 -13.15 -3.36
C SER A 190 -5.90 -14.34 -2.40
N PHE A 191 -5.87 -14.11 -1.09
CA PHE A 191 -5.85 -15.18 -0.09
C PHE A 191 -7.06 -16.12 -0.19
N ILE A 192 -8.22 -15.55 -0.48
CA ILE A 192 -9.45 -16.33 -0.67
C ILE A 192 -9.35 -17.16 -1.94
N LYS A 193 -8.95 -16.55 -3.07
CA LYS A 193 -8.84 -17.20 -4.38
C LYS A 193 -7.78 -18.29 -4.41
N GLN A 194 -6.61 -18.02 -3.84
CA GLN A 194 -5.46 -18.94 -3.82
C GLN A 194 -5.51 -19.95 -2.66
N ARG A 195 -6.51 -19.81 -1.79
CA ARG A 195 -6.68 -20.62 -0.56
C ARG A 195 -5.40 -20.63 0.29
N THR A 196 -4.84 -19.45 0.56
CA THR A 196 -3.61 -19.30 1.33
C THR A 196 -3.78 -19.92 2.73
N PRO A 197 -2.98 -20.92 3.14
CA PRO A 197 -3.34 -21.82 4.24
C PRO A 197 -3.74 -21.13 5.56
N LYS A 198 -2.87 -20.27 6.09
CA LYS A 198 -3.10 -19.54 7.36
C LYS A 198 -4.32 -18.62 7.27
N TYR A 199 -4.33 -17.71 6.30
CA TYR A 199 -5.33 -16.65 6.21
C TYR A 199 -6.70 -17.16 5.75
N ARG A 200 -6.73 -18.17 4.88
CA ARG A 200 -7.98 -18.81 4.45
C ARG A 200 -8.70 -19.46 5.61
N LYS A 201 -7.98 -20.15 6.50
CA LYS A 201 -8.55 -20.74 7.72
C LYS A 201 -9.19 -19.69 8.61
N VAL A 202 -8.51 -18.55 8.83
CA VAL A 202 -9.06 -17.43 9.62
C VAL A 202 -10.36 -16.90 8.99
N TYR A 203 -10.39 -16.74 7.67
CA TYR A 203 -11.58 -16.27 6.96
C TYR A 203 -12.74 -17.27 7.05
N ASP A 204 -12.51 -18.56 6.80
CA ASP A 204 -13.59 -19.56 6.77
C ASP A 204 -14.22 -19.73 8.17
N VAL A 205 -13.39 -19.80 9.23
CA VAL A 205 -13.86 -19.86 10.63
C VAL A 205 -14.66 -18.63 11.01
N GLU A 206 -14.16 -17.43 10.69
CA GLU A 206 -14.89 -16.20 11.03
C GLU A 206 -16.17 -16.03 10.21
N LYS A 207 -16.18 -16.46 8.95
CA LYS A 207 -17.36 -16.38 8.09
C LYS A 207 -18.48 -17.27 8.63
N ALA A 208 -18.17 -18.50 9.04
CA ALA A 208 -19.12 -19.39 9.69
C ALA A 208 -19.71 -18.76 10.96
N ARG A 209 -18.83 -18.27 11.86
CA ARG A 209 -19.24 -17.59 13.09
C ARG A 209 -20.14 -16.38 12.84
N GLN A 210 -19.83 -15.56 11.83
CA GLN A 210 -20.65 -14.38 11.51
C GLN A 210 -22.00 -14.76 10.89
N ILE A 211 -22.07 -15.86 10.12
CA ILE A 211 -23.34 -16.37 9.61
C ILE A 211 -24.22 -16.82 10.79
N GLU A 212 -23.68 -17.56 11.75
CA GLU A 212 -24.41 -17.99 12.94
C GLU A 212 -24.95 -16.81 13.77
N ILE A 213 -24.17 -15.74 13.91
CA ILE A 213 -24.58 -14.53 14.64
C ILE A 213 -25.66 -13.74 13.90
N VAL A 214 -25.53 -13.59 12.57
CA VAL A 214 -26.39 -12.68 11.80
C VAL A 214 -27.68 -13.37 11.35
N THR A 215 -27.70 -14.71 11.21
CA THR A 215 -28.88 -15.48 10.78
C THR A 215 -30.10 -15.26 11.69
N PRO A 216 -30.00 -15.29 13.03
CA PRO A 216 -31.13 -14.99 13.91
C PRO A 216 -31.63 -13.53 13.84
N LEU A 217 -30.77 -12.59 13.46
CA LEU A 217 -31.06 -11.15 13.48
C LEU A 217 -31.78 -10.65 12.22
N HIS A 218 -31.71 -11.39 11.11
CA HIS A 218 -32.25 -10.96 9.82
C HIS A 218 -33.07 -12.09 9.16
N PRO A 219 -34.30 -12.36 9.62
CA PRO A 219 -35.10 -13.48 9.13
C PRO A 219 -35.43 -13.43 7.63
N LYS A 220 -35.33 -12.26 6.97
CA LYS A 220 -35.57 -12.07 5.53
C LYS A 220 -34.32 -12.25 4.65
N GLY A 221 -33.17 -12.64 5.21
CA GLY A 221 -32.00 -13.13 4.44
C GLY A 221 -31.20 -12.10 3.63
N LEU A 222 -31.73 -10.90 3.36
CA LEU A 222 -31.07 -9.90 2.51
C LEU A 222 -29.78 -9.39 3.16
N GLY A 223 -28.65 -9.63 2.48
CA GLY A 223 -27.35 -9.08 2.85
C GLY A 223 -26.57 -9.83 3.94
N ILE A 224 -27.13 -10.88 4.56
CA ILE A 224 -26.47 -11.65 5.65
C ILE A 224 -25.12 -12.19 5.22
N LYS A 225 -25.10 -12.92 4.09
CA LYS A 225 -23.88 -13.54 3.57
C LYS A 225 -22.84 -12.50 3.17
N ALA A 226 -23.28 -11.34 2.67
CA ALA A 226 -22.39 -10.24 2.28
C ALA A 226 -21.76 -9.56 3.50
N HIS A 227 -22.54 -9.27 4.55
CA HIS A 227 -22.00 -8.70 5.79
C HIS A 227 -21.06 -9.67 6.50
N ALA A 228 -21.41 -10.95 6.58
CA ALA A 228 -20.55 -11.99 7.12
C ALA A 228 -19.23 -12.09 6.33
N ASP A 229 -19.30 -12.08 4.99
CA ASP A 229 -18.13 -12.07 4.12
C ASP A 229 -17.19 -10.89 4.39
N MET A 230 -17.73 -9.67 4.43
CA MET A 230 -16.96 -8.45 4.65
C MET A 230 -16.32 -8.41 6.05
N ARG A 231 -17.02 -8.88 7.09
CA ARG A 231 -16.48 -8.99 8.45
C ARG A 231 -15.37 -10.03 8.54
N ALA A 232 -15.56 -11.19 7.92
CA ALA A 232 -14.56 -12.25 7.86
C ALA A 232 -13.30 -11.80 7.09
N ARG A 233 -13.47 -11.16 5.94
CA ARG A 233 -12.36 -10.54 5.18
C ARG A 233 -11.61 -9.55 6.04
N ARG A 234 -12.31 -8.67 6.76
CA ARG A 234 -11.70 -7.68 7.66
C ARG A 234 -10.86 -8.33 8.75
N LYS A 235 -11.36 -9.39 9.41
CA LYS A 235 -10.59 -10.12 10.43
C LYS A 235 -9.34 -10.77 9.84
N MET A 236 -9.48 -11.45 8.70
CA MET A 236 -8.37 -12.10 8.00
C MET A 236 -7.26 -11.10 7.64
N VAL A 237 -7.58 -9.97 7.02
CA VAL A 237 -6.55 -9.00 6.62
C VAL A 237 -5.92 -8.29 7.82
N LYS A 238 -6.64 -8.12 8.93
CA LYS A 238 -6.06 -7.60 10.18
C LYS A 238 -5.04 -8.57 10.77
N GLU A 239 -5.28 -9.88 10.67
CA GLU A 239 -4.31 -10.91 11.07
C GLU A 239 -3.06 -10.86 10.19
N PHE A 240 -3.22 -10.76 8.87
CA PHE A 240 -2.08 -10.55 7.96
C PHE A 240 -1.27 -9.30 8.30
N MET A 241 -1.93 -8.18 8.57
CA MET A 241 -1.25 -6.94 8.94
C MET A 241 -0.53 -7.04 10.29
N LYS A 242 -1.02 -7.88 11.20
CA LYS A 242 -0.33 -8.19 12.46
C LYS A 242 0.94 -8.97 12.18
N ASP A 243 0.86 -10.03 11.39
CA ASP A 243 2.04 -10.82 11.01
C ASP A 243 3.08 -9.98 10.27
N LEU A 244 2.64 -9.13 9.34
CA LEU A 244 3.50 -8.19 8.62
C LEU A 244 4.19 -7.20 9.58
N TRP A 245 3.47 -6.69 10.58
CA TRP A 245 4.06 -5.80 11.58
C TRP A 245 5.07 -6.53 12.47
N VAL A 246 4.77 -7.77 12.86
CA VAL A 246 5.68 -8.64 13.62
C VAL A 246 6.95 -8.89 12.82
N GLU A 247 6.83 -9.27 11.54
CA GLU A 247 7.97 -9.50 10.66
C GLU A 247 8.86 -8.25 10.55
N TRP A 248 8.26 -7.06 10.47
CA TRP A 248 9.01 -5.80 10.47
C TRP A 248 9.75 -5.50 11.77
N LYS A 249 9.23 -5.94 12.91
CA LYS A 249 9.81 -5.64 14.23
C LYS A 249 10.79 -6.69 14.70
N GLU A 250 10.52 -7.95 14.38
CA GLU A 250 11.25 -9.12 14.85
C GLU A 250 12.21 -9.65 13.77
N GLY A 251 11.85 -9.60 12.48
CA GLY A 251 12.68 -10.05 11.35
C GLY A 251 13.92 -9.20 11.05
N GLY A 252 14.15 -8.11 11.81
CA GLY A 252 15.44 -7.41 11.86
C GLY A 252 16.48 -8.08 12.79
N GLY A 253 16.08 -9.11 13.54
CA GLY A 253 16.95 -9.99 14.31
C GLY A 253 16.61 -11.43 13.96
N GLY A 254 17.39 -12.03 13.05
CA GLY A 254 17.12 -13.35 12.51
C GLY A 254 16.87 -14.42 13.59
N THR A 255 15.96 -15.33 13.25
CA THR A 255 16.05 -16.75 13.64
C THR A 255 16.36 -17.56 12.40
#